data_AF-B9SYL9-F1
#
_entry.id   AF-B9SYL9-F1
#
_cell.length_a   1.000
_cell.length_b   1.000
_cell.length_c   1.000
_cell.angle_alpha   90.00
_cell.angle_beta   90.00
_cell.angle_gamma   90.00
#
_symmetry.space_group_name_H-M   'P 1'
#
loop_
_entity.id
_entity.type
_entity.pdbx_description
1 polymer ?
#
loop_
_entity_poly.entity_id
_entity_poly.type
_entity_poly.pdbx_seq_one_letter_code
_entity_poly.pdbx_strand_id
1 'polypeptide(L)'
;MRRVYTRKSMSEYDPRLVAPTCLYLAAKAEESTVQARLLVFYIRKLYSDEKYRYEIKDILEMEMKILEALNYYLVVFHPYRSLSQLLQDAGIHDINMIQLSWGLVNDTYKMDLILIHPPHLIALACIYIASVYREKDITAWFEELHVDMNVVKNISMEILDFYEGYRLITEERISTAFSKLALKP
;
A
#
# COMPACT_ATOMS: atom_id res chain seq x y z
N MET A 1 -1.18 6.56 5.07
CA MET A 1 -2.12 5.85 5.97
C MET A 1 -1.40 4.88 6.91
N ARG A 2 -0.69 3.84 6.45
CA ARG A 2 -0.01 2.88 7.34
C ARG A 2 0.92 3.53 8.38
N ARG A 3 1.81 4.43 7.94
CA ARG A 3 2.70 5.21 8.82
C ARG A 3 1.98 6.09 9.86
N VAL A 4 0.71 6.45 9.62
CA VAL A 4 -0.09 7.19 10.61
C VAL A 4 -0.53 6.23 11.71
N TYR A 5 -1.03 5.06 11.36
CA TYR A 5 -1.54 4.07 12.31
C TYR A 5 -0.47 3.26 13.05
N THR A 6 0.81 3.40 12.68
CA THR A 6 1.92 2.95 13.55
C THR A 6 2.14 3.89 14.74
N ARG A 7 1.61 5.12 14.68
CA ARG A 7 1.81 6.17 15.70
C ARG A 7 0.52 6.60 16.39
N LYS A 8 -0.63 6.42 15.71
CA LYS A 8 -1.95 6.88 16.14
C LYS A 8 -2.94 5.72 16.16
N SER A 9 -3.89 5.78 17.09
CA SER A 9 -4.96 4.77 17.16
C SER A 9 -6.01 5.04 16.08
N MET A 10 -6.58 3.98 15.50
CA MET A 10 -7.76 4.08 14.62
C MET A 10 -9.01 4.61 15.34
N SER A 11 -9.04 4.57 16.69
CA SER A 11 -10.11 5.21 17.48
C SER A 11 -9.92 6.72 17.63
N GLU A 12 -8.67 7.21 17.51
CA GLU A 12 -8.36 8.64 17.60
C GLU A 12 -8.61 9.30 16.24
N TYR A 13 -8.08 8.70 15.18
CA TYR A 13 -8.28 9.18 13.82
C TYR A 13 -9.12 8.19 13.03
N ASP A 14 -10.34 8.58 12.65
CA ASP A 14 -11.26 7.71 11.89
C ASP A 14 -10.64 7.35 10.52
N PRO A 15 -10.45 6.05 10.21
CA PRO A 15 -9.98 5.59 8.90
C PRO A 15 -10.76 6.14 7.71
N ARG A 16 -12.06 6.41 7.87
CA ARG A 16 -12.92 6.96 6.81
C ARG A 16 -12.57 8.39 6.44
N LEU A 17 -12.02 9.17 7.37
CA LEU A 17 -11.52 10.53 7.11
C LEU A 17 -10.02 10.50 6.78
N VAL A 18 -9.24 9.67 7.46
CA VAL A 18 -7.79 9.56 7.21
C VAL A 18 -7.46 9.07 5.81
N ALA A 19 -8.22 8.11 5.27
CA ALA A 19 -7.98 7.58 3.92
C ALA A 19 -8.06 8.66 2.82
N PRO A 20 -9.17 9.42 2.68
CA PRO A 20 -9.25 10.49 1.68
C PRO A 20 -8.27 11.64 1.97
N THR A 21 -8.00 11.98 3.23
CA THR A 21 -7.00 13.01 3.55
C THR A 21 -5.57 12.56 3.22
N CYS A 22 -5.23 11.28 3.40
CA CYS A 22 -3.97 10.72 2.92
C CYS A 22 -3.86 10.82 1.40
N LEU A 23 -4.94 10.56 0.66
CA LEU A 23 -4.98 10.73 -0.80
C LEU A 23 -4.78 12.20 -1.19
N TYR A 24 -5.46 13.12 -0.49
CA TYR A 24 -5.29 14.57 -0.69
C TYR A 24 -3.84 15.02 -0.50
N LEU A 25 -3.21 14.56 0.58
CA LEU A 25 -1.84 14.92 0.92
C LEU A 25 -0.82 14.30 -0.05
N ALA A 26 -0.99 13.02 -0.40
CA ALA A 26 -0.12 12.34 -1.36
C ALA A 26 -0.21 13.00 -2.76
N ALA A 27 -1.41 13.36 -3.21
CA ALA A 27 -1.62 14.09 -4.46
C ALA A 27 -0.85 15.43 -4.50
N LYS A 28 -0.74 16.13 -3.36
CA LYS A 28 0.07 17.35 -3.26
C LYS A 28 1.57 17.06 -3.27
N ALA A 29 2.00 16.03 -2.54
CA ALA A 29 3.41 15.65 -2.45
C ALA A 29 3.97 15.14 -3.80
N GLU A 30 3.15 14.44 -4.59
CA GLU A 30 3.51 13.87 -5.91
C GLU A 30 3.19 14.83 -7.08
N GLU A 31 2.94 16.12 -6.80
CA GLU A 31 2.65 17.16 -7.80
C GLU A 31 1.45 16.87 -8.73
N SER A 32 0.56 15.96 -8.32
CA SER A 32 -0.67 15.59 -9.02
C SER A 32 -1.89 16.03 -8.22
N THR A 33 -2.00 17.34 -7.96
CA THR A 33 -2.93 17.91 -6.97
C THR A 33 -4.40 17.58 -7.26
N VAL A 34 -5.15 17.25 -6.21
CA VAL A 34 -6.61 16.96 -6.26
C VAL A 34 -7.37 18.00 -5.44
N GLN A 35 -8.51 18.49 -5.92
CA GLN A 35 -9.33 19.44 -5.16
C GLN A 35 -10.05 18.75 -3.99
N ALA A 36 -9.97 19.31 -2.78
CA ALA A 36 -10.65 18.76 -1.59
C ALA A 36 -12.18 18.62 -1.77
N ARG A 37 -12.81 19.52 -2.55
CA ARG A 37 -14.23 19.44 -2.90
C ARG A 37 -14.60 18.14 -3.62
N LEU A 38 -13.71 17.63 -4.47
CA LEU A 38 -13.91 16.38 -5.20
C LEU A 38 -13.87 15.19 -4.24
N LEU A 39 -12.95 15.21 -3.27
CA LEU A 39 -12.85 14.17 -2.26
C LEU A 39 -14.11 14.10 -1.39
N VAL A 40 -14.58 15.26 -0.90
CA VAL A 40 -15.86 15.34 -0.15
C VAL A 40 -17.02 14.78 -0.96
N PHE A 41 -17.10 15.11 -2.25
CA PHE A 41 -18.13 14.58 -3.14
C PHE A 41 -18.10 13.05 -3.23
N TYR A 42 -16.92 12.45 -3.43
CA TYR A 42 -16.81 10.99 -3.52
C TYR A 42 -17.03 10.29 -2.18
N ILE A 43 -16.56 10.85 -1.06
CA ILE A 43 -16.84 10.32 0.28
C ILE A 43 -18.36 10.22 0.50
N ARG A 44 -19.11 11.28 0.20
CA ARG A 44 -20.58 11.31 0.33
C ARG A 44 -21.29 10.33 -0.62
N LYS A 45 -20.68 10.02 -1.75
CA LYS A 45 -21.20 9.02 -2.69
C LYS A 45 -20.94 7.60 -2.21
N LEU A 46 -19.80 7.35 -1.55
CA LEU A 46 -19.41 6.04 -1.02
C LEU A 46 -20.13 5.70 0.29
N TYR A 47 -20.32 6.69 1.17
CA TYR A 47 -20.97 6.52 2.46
C TYR A 47 -22.32 7.25 2.48
N SER A 48 -23.41 6.50 2.52
CA SER A 48 -24.78 7.04 2.60
C SER A 48 -25.20 7.43 4.02
N ASP A 49 -24.43 7.04 5.03
CA ASP A 49 -24.72 7.34 6.43
C ASP A 49 -24.35 8.80 6.75
N GLU A 50 -25.33 9.54 7.26
CA GLU A 50 -25.21 10.95 7.67
C GLU A 50 -24.13 11.16 8.75
N LYS A 51 -23.76 10.11 9.49
CA LYS A 51 -22.69 10.15 10.49
C LYS A 51 -21.31 10.44 9.89
N TYR A 52 -21.07 10.10 8.61
CA TYR A 52 -19.76 10.26 7.95
C TYR A 52 -19.77 11.37 6.90
N ARG A 53 -20.61 12.38 7.12
CA ARG A 53 -20.75 13.52 6.22
C ARG A 53 -19.66 14.56 6.46
N TYR A 54 -18.45 14.23 6.00
CA TYR A 54 -17.30 15.12 6.12
C TYR A 54 -17.42 16.34 5.20
N GLU A 55 -16.98 17.48 5.71
CA GLU A 55 -16.85 18.74 4.99
C GLU A 55 -15.38 19.01 4.62
N ILE A 56 -15.14 20.03 3.80
CA ILE A 56 -13.78 20.43 3.40
C ILE A 56 -12.94 20.78 4.64
N LYS A 57 -13.55 21.43 5.65
CA LYS A 57 -12.86 21.80 6.89
C LYS A 57 -12.29 20.59 7.62
N ASP A 58 -12.99 19.46 7.61
CA ASP A 58 -12.57 18.23 8.31
C ASP A 58 -11.36 17.60 7.60
N ILE A 59 -11.33 17.65 6.27
CA ILE A 59 -10.17 17.20 5.49
C ILE A 59 -8.95 18.07 5.80
N LEU A 60 -9.11 19.40 5.83
CA LEU A 60 -8.01 20.33 6.08
C LEU A 60 -7.49 20.23 7.53
N GLU A 61 -8.38 20.04 8.51
CA GLU A 61 -7.97 19.82 9.91
C GLU A 61 -7.23 18.49 10.06
N MET A 62 -7.77 17.41 9.46
CA MET A 62 -7.11 16.11 9.47
C MET A 62 -5.77 16.14 8.72
N GLU A 63 -5.64 16.99 7.70
CA GLU A 63 -4.38 17.14 6.96
C GLU A 63 -3.25 17.57 7.90
N MET A 64 -3.48 18.61 8.70
CA MET A 64 -2.52 19.10 9.68
C MET A 64 -2.14 18.00 10.68
N LYS A 65 -3.14 17.26 11.19
CA LYS A 65 -2.92 16.12 12.10
C LYS A 65 -2.07 15.00 11.48
N ILE A 66 -2.30 14.69 10.20
CA ILE A 66 -1.51 13.67 9.47
C ILE A 66 -0.09 14.16 9.22
N LEU A 67 0.10 15.43 8.84
CA LEU A 67 1.43 16.02 8.65
C LEU A 67 2.28 15.92 9.91
N GLU A 68 1.71 16.31 11.06
CA GLU A 68 2.34 16.18 12.38
C GLU A 68 2.64 14.72 12.72
N ALA A 69 1.66 13.82 12.54
CA ALA A 69 1.83 12.40 12.81
C ALA A 69 2.94 11.77 11.95
N LEU A 70 3.19 12.27 10.74
CA LEU A 70 4.25 11.79 9.86
C LEU A 70 5.60 12.46 10.07
N ASN A 71 5.72 13.43 10.99
CA ASN A 71 6.86 14.33 11.13
C ASN A 71 7.27 14.96 9.78
N TYR A 72 6.29 15.29 8.93
CA TYR A 72 6.52 15.91 7.62
C TYR A 72 7.39 15.11 6.63
N TYR A 73 7.67 13.83 6.90
CA TYR A 73 8.33 12.96 5.94
C TYR A 73 7.31 12.51 4.87
N LEU A 74 7.25 13.23 3.75
CA LEU A 74 6.25 13.03 2.69
C LEU A 74 6.75 12.19 1.51
N VAL A 75 8.06 12.22 1.23
CA VAL A 75 8.64 11.46 0.12
C VAL A 75 8.68 9.97 0.47
N VAL A 76 8.12 9.14 -0.41
CA VAL A 76 8.10 7.67 -0.26
C VAL A 76 8.74 7.04 -1.49
N PHE A 77 9.66 6.10 -1.26
CA PHE A 77 10.24 5.32 -2.33
C PHE A 77 9.37 4.08 -2.59
N HIS A 78 8.87 3.96 -3.82
CA HIS A 78 7.99 2.86 -4.21
C HIS A 78 8.74 1.76 -4.97
N PRO A 79 8.34 0.47 -4.85
CA PRO A 79 9.02 -0.64 -5.54
C PRO A 79 8.96 -0.58 -7.06
N TYR A 80 8.00 0.15 -7.64
CA TYR A 80 7.77 0.18 -9.09
C TYR A 80 8.98 0.62 -9.91
N ARG A 81 9.74 1.62 -9.45
CA ARG A 81 10.95 2.08 -10.15
C ARG A 81 11.99 0.97 -10.19
N SER A 82 12.26 0.34 -9.05
CA SER A 82 13.20 -0.78 -8.95
C SER A 82 12.70 -1.98 -9.76
N LEU A 83 11.40 -2.28 -9.72
CA LEU A 83 10.79 -3.36 -10.49
C LEU A 83 11.07 -3.22 -11.99
N SER A 84 10.80 -2.05 -12.57
CA SER A 84 11.03 -1.81 -14.00
C SER A 84 12.51 -1.97 -14.38
N GLN A 85 13.42 -1.47 -13.55
CA GLN A 85 14.87 -1.60 -13.79
C GLN A 85 15.33 -3.05 -13.69
N LEU A 86 14.88 -3.78 -12.67
CA LEU A 86 15.25 -5.18 -12.44
C LEU A 86 14.67 -6.13 -13.51
N LEU A 87 13.43 -5.90 -13.96
CA LEU A 87 12.85 -6.68 -15.06
C LEU A 87 13.61 -6.48 -16.38
N GLN A 88 14.05 -5.24 -16.64
CA GLN A 88 14.87 -4.94 -17.81
C GLN A 88 16.25 -5.59 -17.72
N ASP A 89 16.89 -5.52 -16.55
CA ASP A 89 18.19 -6.12 -16.26
C ASP A 89 18.16 -7.65 -16.38
N ALA A 90 17.09 -8.28 -15.89
CA ALA A 90 16.84 -9.72 -16.04
C ALA A 90 16.54 -10.18 -17.47
N GLY A 91 16.46 -9.26 -18.45
CA GLY A 91 16.05 -9.56 -19.83
C GLY A 91 14.59 -10.04 -19.94
N ILE A 92 13.74 -9.70 -18.96
CA ILE A 92 12.33 -10.08 -18.94
C ILE A 92 11.52 -9.05 -19.73
N HIS A 93 11.11 -9.44 -20.94
CA HIS A 93 10.25 -8.63 -21.82
C HIS A 93 8.84 -9.19 -21.96
N ASP A 94 8.55 -10.35 -21.35
CA ASP A 94 7.21 -10.94 -21.38
C ASP A 94 6.21 -10.07 -20.61
N ILE A 95 5.24 -9.52 -21.33
CA ILE A 95 4.17 -8.68 -20.80
C ILE A 95 3.42 -9.39 -19.67
N ASN A 96 3.20 -10.70 -19.78
CA ASN A 96 2.49 -11.47 -18.76
C ASN A 96 3.26 -11.52 -17.44
N MET A 97 4.59 -11.60 -17.51
CA MET A 97 5.47 -11.61 -16.35
C MET A 97 5.57 -10.23 -15.71
N ILE A 98 5.66 -9.18 -16.54
CA ILE A 98 5.66 -7.78 -16.09
C ILE A 98 4.35 -7.46 -15.37
N GLN A 99 3.20 -7.80 -15.96
CA GLN A 99 1.88 -7.55 -15.36
C GLN A 99 1.68 -8.33 -14.07
N LEU A 100 2.12 -9.60 -14.02
CA LEU A 100 2.06 -10.40 -12.81
C LEU A 100 2.90 -9.77 -11.68
N SER A 101 4.15 -9.42 -11.98
CA SER A 101 5.06 -8.81 -11.00
C SER A 101 4.54 -7.46 -10.51
N TRP A 102 3.96 -6.65 -11.41
CA TRP A 102 3.33 -5.39 -11.07
C TRP A 102 2.10 -5.59 -10.17
N GLY A 103 1.27 -6.59 -10.48
CA GLY A 103 0.11 -6.97 -9.66
C GLY A 103 0.52 -7.39 -8.25
N LEU A 104 1.57 -8.21 -8.13
CA LEU A 104 2.14 -8.59 -6.84
C LEU A 104 2.61 -7.36 -6.05
N VAL A 105 3.33 -6.43 -6.69
CA VAL A 105 3.76 -5.18 -6.03
C VAL A 105 2.55 -4.37 -5.53
N ASN A 106 1.48 -4.26 -6.31
CA ASN A 106 0.26 -3.57 -5.86
C ASN A 106 -0.33 -4.22 -4.59
N ASP A 107 -0.32 -5.55 -4.53
CA ASP A 107 -0.86 -6.29 -3.40
C ASP A 107 0.01 -6.16 -2.15
N THR A 108 1.32 -5.93 -2.27
CA THR A 108 2.20 -5.71 -1.10
C THR A 108 1.81 -4.50 -0.25
N TYR A 109 1.09 -3.51 -0.80
CA TYR A 109 0.56 -2.37 -0.02
C TYR A 109 -0.57 -2.78 0.95
N LYS A 110 -1.14 -3.98 0.78
CA LYS A 110 -2.09 -4.59 1.73
C LYS A 110 -1.37 -5.25 2.92
N MET A 111 -0.05 -5.32 2.89
CA MET A 111 0.82 -5.87 3.94
C MET A 111 1.69 -4.78 4.56
N ASP A 112 2.48 -5.13 5.59
CA ASP A 112 3.41 -4.20 6.24
C ASP A 112 4.79 -4.14 5.59
N LEU A 113 5.00 -4.89 4.51
CA LEU A 113 6.27 -4.98 3.77
C LEU A 113 6.91 -3.63 3.45
N ILE A 114 6.12 -2.65 2.97
CA ILE A 114 6.62 -1.32 2.60
C ILE A 114 7.14 -0.49 3.80
N LEU A 115 6.84 -0.91 5.02
CA LEU A 115 7.35 -0.30 6.25
C LEU A 115 8.61 -0.99 6.78
N ILE A 116 8.81 -2.26 6.43
CA ILE A 116 9.83 -3.14 7.01
C ILE A 116 11.02 -3.31 6.06
N HIS A 117 10.75 -3.39 4.76
CA HIS A 117 11.76 -3.73 3.75
C HIS A 117 12.02 -2.60 2.75
N PRO A 118 13.28 -2.47 2.29
CA PRO A 118 13.61 -1.61 1.16
C PRO A 118 12.81 -1.95 -0.11
N PRO A 119 12.42 -0.96 -0.93
CA PRO A 119 11.56 -1.18 -2.10
C PRO A 119 12.13 -2.16 -3.14
N HIS A 120 13.45 -2.20 -3.32
CA HIS A 120 14.08 -3.12 -4.27
C HIS A 120 13.98 -4.59 -3.84
N LEU A 121 14.05 -4.89 -2.53
CA LEU A 121 13.88 -6.27 -2.03
C LEU A 121 12.45 -6.76 -2.22
N ILE A 122 11.46 -5.88 -2.04
CA ILE A 122 10.06 -6.17 -2.33
C ILE A 122 9.89 -6.47 -3.82
N ALA A 123 10.48 -5.65 -4.70
CA ALA A 123 10.44 -5.88 -6.14
C ALA A 123 11.08 -7.24 -6.53
N LEU A 124 12.24 -7.57 -5.97
CA LEU A 124 12.91 -8.86 -6.18
C LEU A 124 12.04 -10.04 -5.72
N ALA A 125 11.40 -9.94 -4.55
CA ALA A 125 10.49 -10.97 -4.05
C ALA A 125 9.27 -11.16 -4.97
N CYS A 126 8.72 -10.08 -5.53
CA CYS A 126 7.64 -10.15 -6.52
C CYS A 126 8.09 -10.81 -7.84
N ILE A 127 9.28 -10.47 -8.34
CA ILE A 127 9.87 -11.11 -9.54
C ILE A 127 10.10 -12.60 -9.28
N TYR A 128 10.63 -12.96 -8.12
CA TYR A 128 10.86 -14.35 -7.71
C TYR A 128 9.56 -15.17 -7.66
N ILE A 129 8.50 -14.64 -7.05
CA ILE A 129 7.19 -15.31 -7.05
C ILE A 129 6.68 -15.47 -8.49
N ALA A 130 6.75 -14.40 -9.30
CA ALA A 130 6.28 -14.42 -10.67
C ALA A 130 7.04 -15.43 -11.55
N SER A 131 8.36 -15.57 -11.34
CA SER A 131 9.19 -16.50 -12.09
C SER A 131 8.88 -17.95 -11.74
N VAL A 132 8.72 -18.26 -10.44
CA VAL A 132 8.30 -19.59 -9.99
C VAL A 132 6.92 -19.94 -10.55
N TYR A 133 5.96 -19.00 -10.50
CA TYR A 133 4.60 -19.23 -11.00
C TYR A 133 4.54 -19.43 -12.52
N ARG A 134 5.46 -18.82 -13.27
CA ARG A 134 5.53 -18.92 -14.74
C ARG A 134 6.56 -19.95 -15.23
N GLU A 135 7.17 -20.70 -14.32
CA GLU A 135 8.24 -21.67 -14.61
C GLU A 135 9.41 -21.04 -15.41
N LYS A 136 9.68 -19.75 -15.16
CA LYS A 136 10.76 -19.01 -15.79
C LYS A 136 12.03 -19.14 -14.95
N ASP A 137 13.07 -19.75 -15.51
CA ASP A 137 14.37 -19.81 -14.87
C ASP A 137 15.08 -18.45 -14.93
N ILE A 138 15.37 -17.91 -13.75
CA ILE A 138 16.13 -16.67 -13.51
C ILE A 138 17.21 -16.87 -12.44
N THR A 139 17.62 -18.11 -12.20
CA THR A 139 18.55 -18.47 -11.12
C THR A 139 19.90 -17.80 -11.32
N ALA A 140 20.47 -17.89 -12.54
CA ALA A 140 21.74 -17.26 -12.88
C ALA A 140 21.72 -15.74 -12.67
N TRP A 141 20.62 -15.07 -13.05
CA TRP A 141 20.47 -13.63 -12.84
C TRP A 141 20.44 -13.27 -11.35
N PHE A 142 19.73 -14.04 -10.51
CA PHE A 142 19.73 -13.81 -9.07
C PHE A 142 21.10 -14.00 -8.41
N GLU A 143 21.92 -14.94 -8.90
CA GLU A 143 23.27 -15.16 -8.41
C GLU A 143 24.19 -13.96 -8.69
N GLU A 144 24.02 -13.29 -9.84
CA GLU A 144 24.79 -12.10 -10.25
C GLU A 144 24.46 -10.85 -9.40
N LEU A 145 23.26 -10.75 -8.84
CA LEU A 145 22.82 -9.58 -8.08
C LEU A 145 23.49 -9.43 -6.70
N HIS A 146 24.15 -10.48 -6.20
CA HIS A 146 24.76 -10.52 -4.86
C HIS A 146 23.80 -10.09 -3.71
N VAL A 147 22.51 -10.38 -3.85
CA VAL A 147 21.48 -10.12 -2.84
C VAL A 147 21.32 -11.34 -1.92
N ASP A 148 21.04 -11.10 -0.64
CA ASP A 148 20.71 -12.18 0.30
C ASP A 148 19.35 -12.82 -0.05
N MET A 149 19.42 -14.00 -0.67
CA MET A 149 18.25 -14.77 -1.07
C MET A 149 17.40 -15.25 0.10
N ASN A 150 17.94 -15.31 1.33
CA ASN A 150 17.11 -15.62 2.50
C ASN A 150 16.11 -14.50 2.77
N VAL A 151 16.52 -13.24 2.60
CA VAL A 151 15.63 -12.09 2.76
C VAL A 151 14.56 -12.08 1.67
N VAL A 152 14.94 -12.29 0.41
CA VAL A 152 13.99 -12.37 -0.72
C VAL A 152 12.98 -13.48 -0.47
N LYS A 153 13.44 -14.67 -0.08
CA LYS A 153 12.57 -15.82 0.23
C LYS A 153 11.62 -15.51 1.37
N ASN A 154 12.07 -14.88 2.46
CA ASN A 154 11.22 -14.53 3.59
C ASN A 154 10.11 -13.55 3.19
N ILE A 155 10.45 -12.52 2.42
CA ILE A 155 9.45 -11.57 1.87
C ILE A 155 8.46 -12.31 0.96
N SER A 156 8.96 -13.21 0.10
CA SER A 156 8.09 -14.00 -0.79
C SER A 156 7.13 -14.89 -0.01
N MET A 157 7.59 -15.54 1.06
CA MET A 157 6.73 -16.34 1.94
C MET A 157 5.65 -15.48 2.60
N GLU A 158 5.98 -14.29 3.12
CA GLU A 158 5.00 -13.38 3.70
C GLU A 158 3.91 -12.97 2.69
N ILE A 159 4.30 -12.73 1.43
CA ILE A 159 3.34 -12.43 0.34
C ILE A 159 2.42 -13.63 0.08
N LEU A 160 2.95 -14.85 0.06
CA LEU A 160 2.18 -16.06 -0.18
C LEU A 160 1.24 -16.37 0.99
N ASP A 161 1.72 -16.27 2.23
CA ASP A 161 0.94 -16.43 3.45
C ASP A 161 -0.23 -15.43 3.49
N PHE A 162 0.01 -14.19 3.03
CA PHE A 162 -1.05 -13.21 2.87
C PHE A 162 -2.14 -13.69 1.90
N TYR A 163 -1.79 -14.28 0.75
CA TYR A 163 -2.80 -14.79 -0.20
C TYR A 163 -3.64 -15.93 0.37
N GLU A 164 -3.06 -16.78 1.21
CA GLU A 164 -3.80 -17.83 1.92
C GLU A 164 -4.79 -17.23 2.93
N GLY A 165 -4.33 -16.25 3.73
CA GLY A 165 -5.15 -15.60 4.76
C GLY A 165 -6.19 -14.61 4.21
N TYR A 166 -5.90 -13.96 3.07
CA TYR A 166 -6.75 -12.88 2.52
C TYR A 166 -8.15 -13.36 2.15
N ARG A 167 -8.29 -14.62 1.75
CA ARG A 167 -9.59 -15.25 1.47
C ARG A 167 -10.53 -15.26 2.68
N LEU A 168 -10.01 -15.13 3.89
CA LEU A 168 -10.79 -15.10 5.13
C LEU A 168 -11.31 -13.69 5.47
N ILE A 169 -10.84 -12.65 4.79
CA ILE A 169 -11.26 -11.26 5.04
C ILE A 169 -12.53 -10.97 4.23
N THR A 170 -13.68 -11.15 4.88
CA THR A 170 -14.99 -10.84 4.29
C THR A 170 -15.44 -9.42 4.64
N GLU A 171 -16.29 -8.83 3.79
CA GLU A 171 -16.90 -7.51 4.07
C GLU A 171 -17.66 -7.49 5.39
N GLU A 172 -18.31 -8.59 5.76
CA GLU A 172 -19.01 -8.72 7.04
C GLU A 172 -18.05 -8.60 8.23
N ARG A 173 -16.87 -9.23 8.15
CA ARG A 173 -15.85 -9.11 9.20
C ARG A 173 -15.31 -7.68 9.28
N ILE A 174 -15.11 -7.03 8.14
CA ILE A 174 -14.68 -5.63 8.07
C ILE A 174 -15.75 -4.74 8.71
N SER A 175 -17.03 -4.89 8.33
CA SER A 175 -18.15 -4.13 8.90
C SER A 175 -18.26 -4.32 10.42
N THR A 176 -18.13 -5.57 10.89
CA THR A 176 -18.12 -5.91 12.31
C THR A 176 -16.93 -5.31 13.05
N ALA A 177 -15.75 -5.23 12.42
CA ALA A 177 -14.60 -4.55 13.00
C ALA A 177 -14.83 -3.03 13.10
N PHE A 178 -15.40 -2.42 12.05
CA PHE A 178 -15.73 -1.00 12.04
C PHE A 178 -16.83 -0.63 13.03
N SER A 179 -17.79 -1.52 13.32
CA SER A 179 -18.82 -1.25 14.35
C SER A 179 -18.25 -1.28 15.77
N LYS A 180 -17.20 -2.08 16.01
CA LYS A 180 -16.44 -2.10 17.27
C LYS A 180 -15.52 -0.90 17.43
N LEU A 181 -15.22 -0.18 16.35
CA LEU A 181 -14.44 1.05 16.38
C LEU A 181 -15.30 2.15 17.01
N ALA A 182 -15.37 2.16 18.35
CA ALA A 182 -16.08 3.19 19.10
C ALA A 182 -15.42 4.54 18.82
N LEU A 183 -16.08 5.37 18.02
CA LEU A 183 -15.77 6.80 17.96
C LEU A 183 -16.08 7.33 19.36
N LYS A 184 -15.04 7.64 20.14
CA LYS A 184 -15.23 8.30 21.44
C LYS A 184 -16.06 9.57 21.18
N PRO A 185 -17.10 9.83 21.98
CA PRO A 185 -17.88 11.06 21.88
C PRO A 185 -17.01 12.29 22.13
#